data_AF-A0ABD2Z004-F1
#
_entry.id   AF-A0ABD2Z004-F1
#
_cell.length_a   1.000
_cell.length_b   1.000
_cell.length_c   1.000
_cell.angle_alpha   90.00
_cell.angle_beta   90.00
_cell.angle_gamma   90.00
#
_symmetry.space_group_name_H-M   'P 1'
#
loop_
_entity.id
_entity.type
_entity.pdbx_description
1 polymer ?
#
loop_
_entity_poly.entity_id
_entity_poly.type
_entity_poly.pdbx_seq_one_letter_code
_entity_poly.pdbx_strand_id
1 'polypeptide(L)'
;MSKPLHVSFYVADESGNALNLGSGAVDADDESILASAYQSDVGNWQLHLSTQDEIEFHYSGFKTPFVHNLSDLVQANLGTQARKVGRLQLSNTSDDSSNVLVFQLDSESVTVGKVALGNLLGGIDYFYGQSKISLPNHPDVSCSSSYCSCDANVLLKLIWCTSDCLCDYSELYTAVPSRPFFPREFLWDEGFHQLLIWCCDIHICLDIIGHWLDLMNVYGWIPGEQILGAEALSKVPVEFVRQHPTNGNPPTLFLVLRDVICSI
;
A
#
# COMPACT_ATOMS: atom_id res chain seq x y z
N MET A 1 29.36 9.08 5.61
CA MET A 1 29.24 7.62 5.81
C MET A 1 27.78 7.26 5.61
N SER A 2 27.45 6.50 4.56
CA SER A 2 26.10 5.92 4.44
C SER A 2 25.93 4.89 5.56
N LYS A 3 24.75 4.85 6.17
CA LYS A 3 24.41 3.76 7.08
C LYS A 3 24.07 2.53 6.23
N PRO A 4 24.62 1.35 6.54
CA PRO A 4 24.17 0.11 5.90
C PRO A 4 22.68 -0.07 6.18
N LEU A 5 21.94 -0.48 5.17
CA LEU A 5 20.51 -0.72 5.27
C LEU A 5 20.27 -2.22 5.17
N HIS A 6 19.45 -2.71 6.08
CA HIS A 6 19.12 -4.12 6.18
C HIS A 6 17.65 -4.32 5.79
N VAL A 7 17.42 -5.23 4.84
CA VAL A 7 16.07 -5.66 4.47
C VAL A 7 15.84 -7.02 5.08
N SER A 8 14.75 -7.16 5.85
CA SER A 8 14.38 -8.44 6.44
C SER A 8 13.05 -8.94 5.88
N PHE A 9 13.00 -10.23 5.59
CA PHE A 9 11.77 -10.96 5.26
C PHE A 9 11.73 -12.25 6.08
N TYR A 10 10.55 -12.85 6.21
CA TYR A 10 10.40 -14.07 6.99
C TYR A 10 9.39 -15.01 6.37
N VAL A 11 9.51 -16.29 6.72
CA VAL A 11 8.49 -17.31 6.46
C VAL A 11 8.12 -17.95 7.79
N ALA A 12 6.83 -18.15 8.03
CA ALA A 12 6.30 -18.66 9.28
C ALA A 12 5.25 -19.74 9.03
N ASP A 13 5.36 -20.85 9.75
CA ASP A 13 4.27 -21.81 9.89
C ASP A 13 3.48 -21.48 11.16
N GLU A 14 2.27 -20.95 10.98
CA GLU A 14 1.36 -20.55 12.07
C GLU A 14 0.79 -21.75 12.85
N SER A 15 0.79 -22.95 12.24
CA SER A 15 0.44 -24.21 12.93
C SER A 15 1.58 -24.69 13.84
N GLY A 16 2.73 -24.04 13.78
CA GLY A 16 3.87 -24.31 14.63
C GLY A 16 4.76 -25.45 14.15
N ASN A 17 4.57 -25.95 12.92
CA ASN A 17 5.46 -26.99 12.37
C ASN A 17 6.85 -26.41 12.12
N ALA A 18 7.86 -27.29 12.21
CA ALA A 18 9.23 -26.88 11.96
C ALA A 18 9.47 -26.61 10.47
N LEU A 19 10.25 -25.57 10.18
CA LEU A 19 10.72 -25.21 8.86
C LEU A 19 12.16 -25.68 8.69
N ASN A 20 12.46 -26.29 7.55
CA ASN A 20 13.83 -26.70 7.24
C ASN A 20 14.56 -25.54 6.54
N LEU A 21 15.72 -25.16 7.08
CA LEU A 21 16.63 -24.23 6.42
C LEU A 21 17.35 -24.94 5.28
N GLY A 22 17.33 -24.37 4.08
CA GLY A 22 17.98 -24.96 2.90
C GLY A 22 19.50 -24.75 2.87
N SER A 23 20.22 -25.59 2.14
CA SER A 23 21.69 -25.55 2.01
C SER A 23 22.21 -24.25 1.38
N GLY A 24 21.37 -23.56 0.61
CA GLY A 24 21.67 -22.24 0.05
C GLY A 24 21.80 -21.14 1.09
N ALA A 25 21.41 -21.40 2.35
CA ALA A 25 21.67 -20.53 3.49
C ALA A 25 23.10 -20.69 4.07
N VAL A 26 23.88 -21.67 3.58
CA VAL A 26 25.16 -22.12 4.15
C VAL A 26 26.30 -22.09 3.13
N ASP A 27 26.04 -22.37 1.85
CA ASP A 27 27.03 -22.28 0.75
C ASP A 27 26.41 -21.65 -0.51
N ALA A 28 27.13 -20.73 -1.13
CA ALA A 28 26.68 -19.88 -2.23
C ALA A 28 27.02 -20.46 -3.63
N ASP A 29 26.66 -21.71 -3.90
CA ASP A 29 26.73 -22.27 -5.25
C ASP A 29 25.46 -23.06 -5.61
N ASP A 30 24.85 -22.63 -6.72
CA ASP A 30 23.66 -23.12 -7.45
C ASP A 30 22.30 -23.19 -6.72
N GLU A 31 21.31 -22.48 -7.32
CA GLU A 31 19.88 -22.39 -6.93
C GLU A 31 19.59 -22.55 -5.43
N SER A 32 19.86 -21.48 -4.67
CA SER A 32 19.84 -21.48 -3.21
C SER A 32 18.42 -21.57 -2.64
N ILE A 33 17.99 -22.80 -2.38
CA ILE A 33 16.87 -23.08 -1.49
C ILE A 33 17.18 -22.43 -0.13
N LEU A 34 16.37 -21.47 0.28
CA LEU A 34 16.44 -20.78 1.57
C LEU A 34 15.68 -21.54 2.66
N ALA A 35 14.48 -22.00 2.33
CA ALA A 35 13.61 -22.69 3.27
C ALA A 35 12.78 -23.74 2.55
N SER A 36 12.38 -24.78 3.27
CA SER A 36 11.44 -25.77 2.78
C SER A 36 10.60 -26.34 3.91
N ALA A 37 9.36 -26.70 3.61
CA ALA A 37 8.51 -27.43 4.54
C ALA A 37 7.44 -28.23 3.80
N TYR A 38 6.63 -28.93 4.60
CA TYR A 38 5.47 -29.66 4.15
C TYR A 38 4.25 -29.22 4.97
N GLN A 39 3.15 -28.95 4.29
CA GLN A 39 1.85 -28.74 4.91
C GLN A 39 0.81 -29.65 4.26
N SER A 40 -0.18 -30.13 4.99
CA SER A 40 -1.15 -31.11 4.47
C SER A 40 -2.00 -30.59 3.31
N ASP A 41 -2.25 -29.27 3.29
CA ASP A 41 -3.03 -28.54 2.30
C ASP A 41 -2.19 -28.00 1.14
N VAL A 42 -0.93 -27.63 1.38
CA VAL A 42 0.00 -27.08 0.37
C VAL A 42 0.87 -28.16 -0.29
N GLY A 43 1.15 -29.25 0.41
CA GLY A 43 2.17 -30.23 0.04
C GLY A 43 3.59 -29.77 0.39
N ASN A 44 4.58 -30.35 -0.27
CA ASN A 44 5.97 -29.93 -0.12
C ASN A 44 6.20 -28.62 -0.88
N TRP A 45 6.86 -27.66 -0.24
CA TRP A 45 7.23 -26.39 -0.85
C TRP A 45 8.67 -26.01 -0.53
N GLN A 46 9.24 -25.15 -1.37
CA GLN A 46 10.57 -24.60 -1.22
C GLN A 46 10.55 -23.09 -1.55
N LEU A 47 11.30 -22.31 -0.78
CA LEU A 47 11.56 -20.90 -1.03
C LEU A 47 12.97 -20.77 -1.60
N HIS A 48 13.09 -20.12 -2.75
CA HIS A 48 14.34 -19.93 -3.48
C HIS A 48 14.69 -18.44 -3.54
N LEU A 49 15.98 -18.10 -3.45
CA LEU A 49 16.46 -16.73 -3.67
C LEU A 49 17.53 -16.71 -4.76
N SER A 50 17.13 -16.33 -5.97
CA SER A 50 18.09 -16.04 -7.04
C SER A 50 18.54 -14.59 -6.99
N THR A 51 19.85 -14.38 -7.03
CA THR A 51 20.48 -13.08 -7.21
C THR A 51 21.50 -13.14 -8.35
N GLN A 52 21.65 -12.04 -9.08
CA GLN A 52 22.70 -11.88 -10.10
C GLN A 52 24.03 -11.39 -9.47
N ASP A 53 23.96 -10.82 -8.26
CA ASP A 53 25.10 -10.30 -7.50
C ASP A 53 25.35 -11.15 -6.25
N GLU A 54 26.59 -11.23 -5.78
CA GLU A 54 26.90 -11.79 -4.46
C GLU A 54 26.30 -10.91 -3.36
N ILE A 55 25.26 -11.39 -2.70
CA ILE A 55 24.59 -10.69 -1.59
C ILE A 55 25.00 -11.36 -0.27
N GLU A 56 25.57 -10.58 0.66
CA GLU A 56 25.73 -11.03 2.05
C GLU A 56 24.35 -11.08 2.71
N PHE A 57 23.95 -12.26 3.16
CA PHE A 57 22.71 -12.44 3.91
C PHE A 57 22.97 -13.11 5.26
N HIS A 58 22.15 -12.73 6.22
CA HIS A 58 22.12 -13.31 7.55
C HIS A 58 20.75 -13.91 7.81
N TYR A 59 20.65 -14.89 8.71
CA TYR A 59 19.37 -15.51 9.03
C TYR A 59 19.24 -15.83 10.53
N SER A 60 18.02 -16.05 10.99
CA SER A 60 17.74 -16.59 12.32
C SER A 60 16.43 -17.36 12.35
N GLY A 61 16.48 -18.56 12.92
CA GLY A 61 15.29 -19.36 13.22
C GLY A 61 14.74 -19.01 14.61
N PHE A 62 13.42 -18.92 14.69
CA PHE A 62 12.70 -18.68 15.94
C PHE A 62 11.60 -19.72 16.12
N LYS A 63 11.39 -20.12 17.38
CA LYS A 63 10.19 -20.85 17.80
C LYS A 63 9.24 -19.89 18.49
N THR A 64 8.05 -19.69 17.94
CA THR A 64 6.99 -18.93 18.61
C THR A 64 5.60 -19.40 18.16
N PRO A 65 4.66 -19.65 19.09
CA PRO A 65 3.25 -19.84 18.76
C PRO A 65 2.53 -18.51 18.48
N PHE A 66 3.20 -17.37 18.71
CA PHE A 66 2.65 -16.02 18.63
C PHE A 66 3.49 -15.18 17.66
N VAL A 67 3.11 -15.17 16.39
CA VAL A 67 3.86 -14.46 15.32
C VAL A 67 3.90 -12.94 15.57
N HIS A 68 2.92 -12.38 16.29
CA HIS A 68 2.93 -10.96 16.68
C HIS A 68 4.13 -10.56 17.57
N ASN A 69 4.78 -11.52 18.26
CA ASN A 69 5.97 -11.25 19.07
C ASN A 69 7.28 -11.34 18.25
N LEU A 70 7.20 -11.63 16.95
CA LEU A 70 8.38 -11.83 16.11
C LEU A 70 9.29 -10.60 16.09
N SER A 71 8.73 -9.39 16.09
CA SER A 71 9.50 -8.15 16.13
C SER A 71 10.38 -8.05 17.37
N ASP A 72 9.86 -8.41 18.54
CA ASP A 72 10.62 -8.38 19.80
C ASP A 72 11.74 -9.42 19.80
N LEU A 73 11.46 -10.63 19.27
CA LEU A 73 12.45 -11.70 19.14
C LEU A 73 13.60 -11.30 18.20
N VAL A 74 13.27 -10.70 17.05
CA VAL A 74 14.25 -10.20 16.08
C VAL A 74 15.06 -9.06 16.67
N GLN A 75 14.42 -8.09 17.34
CA GLN A 75 15.13 -6.98 18.00
C GLN A 75 16.06 -7.47 19.11
N ALA A 76 15.64 -8.45 19.91
CA ALA A 76 16.50 -9.04 20.95
C ALA A 76 17.71 -9.77 20.36
N ASN A 77 17.52 -10.50 19.25
CA ASN A 77 18.61 -11.13 18.51
C ASN A 77 19.61 -10.09 17.98
N LEU A 78 19.11 -9.10 17.23
CA LEU A 78 19.92 -8.01 16.67
C LEU A 78 20.66 -7.23 17.76
N GLY A 79 19.99 -6.91 18.88
CA GLY A 79 20.61 -6.23 20.02
C GLY A 79 21.73 -7.06 20.68
N THR A 80 21.58 -8.38 20.70
CA THR A 80 22.62 -9.30 21.19
C THR A 80 23.81 -9.34 20.23
N GLN A 81 23.57 -9.42 18.92
CA GLN A 81 24.62 -9.43 17.90
C GLN A 81 25.36 -8.08 17.82
N ALA A 82 24.64 -6.97 17.94
CA ALA A 82 25.24 -5.64 18.00
C ALA A 82 26.22 -5.50 19.18
N ARG A 83 25.91 -6.12 20.34
CA ARG A 83 26.80 -6.13 21.51
C ARG A 83 27.97 -7.11 21.38
N LYS A 84 27.75 -8.27 20.75
CA LYS A 84 28.76 -9.34 20.63
C LYS A 84 29.76 -9.12 19.48
N VAL A 85 29.24 -8.75 18.32
CA VAL A 85 29.98 -8.69 17.04
C VAL A 85 30.16 -7.25 16.57
N GLY A 86 29.48 -6.28 17.19
CA GLY A 86 29.57 -4.86 16.80
C GLY A 86 28.83 -4.52 15.50
N ARG A 87 28.05 -5.46 14.96
CA ARG A 87 27.25 -5.32 13.73
C ARG A 87 25.78 -5.58 14.00
N LEU A 88 24.89 -4.85 13.33
CA LEU A 88 23.44 -5.04 13.42
C LEU A 88 23.00 -6.14 12.44
N GLN A 89 23.41 -7.38 12.70
CA GLN A 89 23.14 -8.54 11.86
C GLN A 89 22.45 -9.66 12.65
N LEU A 90 21.69 -10.52 11.98
CA LEU A 90 21.10 -11.72 12.55
C LEU A 90 22.20 -12.74 12.92
N SER A 91 21.87 -13.67 13.82
CA SER A 91 22.85 -14.56 14.43
C SER A 91 23.39 -15.68 13.55
N ASN A 92 22.83 -15.90 12.36
CA ASN A 92 23.13 -17.05 11.48
C ASN A 92 22.92 -18.38 12.19
N THR A 93 21.82 -18.52 12.92
CA THR A 93 21.48 -19.72 13.68
C THR A 93 20.00 -20.06 13.55
N SER A 94 19.67 -21.33 13.35
CA SER A 94 18.30 -21.84 13.43
C SER A 94 18.29 -23.12 14.29
N ASP A 95 17.27 -23.28 15.12
CA ASP A 95 16.97 -24.55 15.80
C ASP A 95 16.12 -25.43 14.86
N ASP A 96 16.30 -26.75 14.91
CA ASP A 96 15.51 -27.73 14.14
C ASP A 96 14.01 -27.65 14.41
N SER A 97 13.61 -27.07 15.55
CA SER A 97 12.21 -26.87 15.92
C SER A 97 11.61 -25.55 15.42
N SER A 98 12.41 -24.64 14.84
CA SER A 98 11.99 -23.29 14.45
C SER A 98 10.83 -23.32 13.47
N ASN A 99 9.72 -22.67 13.84
CA ASN A 99 8.56 -22.52 12.95
C ASN A 99 8.53 -21.17 12.24
N VAL A 100 9.52 -20.31 12.49
CA VAL A 100 9.73 -19.05 11.77
C VAL A 100 11.19 -18.93 11.37
N LEU A 101 11.44 -18.65 10.10
CA LEU A 101 12.77 -18.31 9.58
C LEU A 101 12.77 -16.86 9.13
N VAL A 102 13.68 -16.06 9.69
CA VAL A 102 13.89 -14.65 9.31
C VAL A 102 15.20 -14.55 8.56
N PHE A 103 15.19 -13.88 7.43
CA PHE A 103 16.34 -13.60 6.59
C PHE A 103 16.57 -12.10 6.56
N GLN A 104 17.83 -11.68 6.60
CA GLN A 104 18.29 -10.31 6.55
C GLN A 104 19.28 -10.20 5.39
N LEU A 105 18.94 -9.40 4.39
CA LEU A 105 19.83 -9.07 3.28
C LEU A 105 20.56 -7.77 3.61
N ASP A 106 21.87 -7.77 3.46
CA ASP A 106 22.62 -6.51 3.36
C ASP A 106 22.55 -6.06 1.91
N SER A 107 22.02 -4.86 1.65
CA SER A 107 21.84 -4.42 0.28
C SER A 107 21.96 -2.92 0.11
N GLU A 108 22.64 -2.53 -0.98
CA GLU A 108 22.57 -1.19 -1.54
C GLU A 108 21.16 -0.85 -2.05
N SER A 109 20.94 0.44 -2.32
CA SER A 109 19.68 1.13 -2.66
C SER A 109 18.68 0.42 -3.59
N VAL A 110 19.10 -0.59 -4.37
CA VAL A 110 18.26 -1.36 -5.30
C VAL A 110 17.21 -2.20 -4.58
N THR A 111 17.55 -2.88 -3.47
CA THR A 111 16.54 -3.68 -2.73
C THR A 111 15.49 -2.78 -2.09
N VAL A 112 15.88 -1.59 -1.63
CA VAL A 112 14.93 -0.56 -1.16
C VAL A 112 13.99 -0.14 -2.27
N GLY A 113 14.53 0.14 -3.45
CA GLY A 113 13.72 0.48 -4.62
C GLY A 113 12.69 -0.61 -4.94
N LYS A 114 13.12 -1.87 -4.96
CA LYS A 114 12.24 -3.02 -5.21
C LYS A 114 11.15 -3.16 -4.14
N VAL A 115 11.49 -3.04 -2.86
CA VAL A 115 10.52 -3.14 -1.75
C VAL A 115 9.58 -1.94 -1.74
N ALA A 116 10.08 -0.72 -1.94
CA ALA A 116 9.26 0.48 -1.98
C ALA A 116 8.26 0.45 -3.14
N LEU A 117 8.73 0.09 -4.34
CA LEU A 117 7.89 -0.04 -5.52
C LEU A 117 6.89 -1.20 -5.39
N GLY A 118 7.32 -2.36 -4.90
CA GLY A 118 6.42 -3.50 -4.68
C GLY A 118 5.32 -3.20 -3.67
N ASN A 119 5.63 -2.48 -2.59
CA ASN A 119 4.64 -2.05 -1.61
C ASN A 119 3.65 -1.03 -2.20
N LEU A 120 4.14 -0.08 -3.00
CA LEU A 120 3.33 0.91 -3.72
C LEU A 120 2.36 0.22 -4.68
N LEU A 121 2.87 -0.63 -5.58
CA LEU A 121 2.06 -1.34 -6.57
C LEU A 121 1.03 -2.24 -5.92
N GLY A 122 1.40 -2.99 -4.87
CA GLY A 122 0.42 -3.82 -4.18
C GLY A 122 -0.62 -3.00 -3.40
N GLY A 123 -0.37 -1.70 -3.17
CA GLY A 123 -1.29 -0.79 -2.50
C GLY A 123 -2.29 -0.14 -3.47
N ILE A 124 -2.23 -0.50 -4.75
CA ILE A 124 -3.29 -0.18 -5.71
C ILE A 124 -4.51 -1.02 -5.38
N ASP A 125 -5.67 -0.37 -5.32
CA ASP A 125 -6.94 -0.99 -4.97
C ASP A 125 -8.09 -0.36 -5.78
N TYR A 126 -9.29 -0.93 -5.63
CA TYR A 126 -10.51 -0.51 -6.32
C TYR A 126 -11.61 -0.16 -5.32
N PHE A 127 -12.12 1.05 -5.41
CA PHE A 127 -13.11 1.61 -4.51
C PHE A 127 -14.42 1.90 -5.24
N TYR A 128 -15.54 1.70 -4.55
CA TYR A 128 -16.87 1.95 -5.08
C TYR A 128 -17.81 2.47 -4.01
N GLY A 129 -18.52 3.56 -4.30
CA GLY A 129 -19.48 4.12 -3.36
C GLY A 129 -19.93 5.53 -3.70
N GLN A 130 -20.62 6.16 -2.75
CA GLN A 130 -21.09 7.53 -2.88
C GLN A 130 -20.25 8.46 -2.01
N SER A 131 -19.66 9.49 -2.62
CA SER A 131 -19.01 10.58 -1.89
C SER A 131 -20.03 11.50 -1.23
N LYS A 132 -19.62 12.22 -0.18
CA LYS A 132 -20.45 13.24 0.48
C LYS A 132 -19.87 14.61 0.20
N ILE A 133 -20.62 15.48 -0.48
CA ILE A 133 -20.13 16.80 -0.88
C ILE A 133 -21.03 17.90 -0.34
N SER A 134 -20.42 18.96 0.20
CA SER A 134 -21.16 20.14 0.65
C SER A 134 -21.69 20.93 -0.53
N LEU A 135 -22.97 21.29 -0.50
CA LEU A 135 -23.53 22.26 -1.43
C LEU A 135 -23.00 23.68 -1.14
N PRO A 136 -22.80 24.51 -2.18
CA PRO A 136 -22.65 25.95 -1.98
C PRO A 136 -23.90 26.50 -1.29
N ASN A 137 -23.72 27.36 -0.27
CA ASN A 137 -24.84 28.09 0.33
C ASN A 137 -25.43 29.06 -0.70
N HIS A 138 -26.46 28.64 -1.43
CA HIS A 138 -27.25 29.54 -2.26
C HIS A 138 -28.37 30.12 -1.39
N PRO A 139 -28.48 31.46 -1.23
CA PRO A 139 -29.48 32.08 -0.35
C PRO A 139 -30.95 31.84 -0.78
N ASP A 140 -31.18 31.20 -1.93
CA ASP A 140 -32.52 31.00 -2.51
C ASP A 140 -33.04 29.54 -2.45
N VAL A 141 -32.33 28.60 -1.81
CA VAL A 141 -32.79 27.19 -1.72
C VAL A 141 -32.77 26.70 -0.28
N SER A 142 -33.84 26.99 0.46
CA SER A 142 -34.18 26.31 1.70
C SER A 142 -35.03 25.07 1.40
N CYS A 143 -34.43 23.88 1.13
CA CYS A 143 -35.21 22.62 1.20
C CYS A 143 -35.55 22.39 2.69
N SER A 144 -36.68 22.93 3.09
CA SER A 144 -37.31 22.76 4.38
C SER A 144 -38.63 22.02 4.19
N SER A 145 -38.57 20.75 3.78
CA SER A 145 -39.57 19.74 4.14
C SER A 145 -39.30 18.41 3.44
N SER A 146 -39.76 17.35 4.07
CA SER A 146 -39.68 15.92 3.74
C SER A 146 -40.41 15.49 2.45
N TYR A 147 -40.62 16.39 1.50
CA TYR A 147 -41.25 16.10 0.19
C TYR A 147 -40.82 17.18 -0.82
N CYS A 148 -39.56 17.18 -1.27
CA CYS A 148 -39.12 18.10 -2.32
C CYS A 148 -39.66 17.58 -3.68
N SER A 149 -40.87 18.01 -4.06
CA SER A 149 -41.40 17.89 -5.43
C SER A 149 -40.65 18.88 -6.32
N CYS A 150 -39.52 18.46 -6.89
CA CYS A 150 -38.69 19.34 -7.69
C CYS A 150 -38.80 19.01 -9.19
N ASP A 151 -39.61 19.82 -9.88
CA ASP A 151 -39.29 20.35 -11.22
C ASP A 151 -38.05 21.27 -11.14
N ALA A 152 -36.98 20.79 -10.50
CA ALA A 152 -35.67 21.43 -10.59
C ALA A 152 -35.00 20.91 -11.85
N ASN A 153 -34.60 21.83 -12.73
CA ASN A 153 -33.90 21.58 -13.99
C ASN A 153 -32.98 20.36 -13.89
N VAL A 154 -33.14 19.43 -14.83
CA VAL A 154 -32.36 18.18 -14.97
C VAL A 154 -30.85 18.40 -14.79
N LEU A 155 -30.35 19.58 -15.17
CA LEU A 155 -28.98 20.03 -14.93
C LEU A 155 -28.57 20.06 -13.44
N LEU A 156 -29.37 20.60 -12.52
CA LEU A 156 -28.99 20.64 -11.10
C LEU A 156 -29.01 19.24 -10.45
N LYS A 157 -29.85 18.33 -10.93
CA LYS A 157 -29.85 16.92 -10.54
C LYS A 157 -28.60 16.18 -11.03
N LEU A 158 -28.14 16.48 -12.25
CA LEU A 158 -26.89 15.98 -12.82
C LEU A 158 -25.64 16.59 -12.17
N ILE A 159 -25.77 17.78 -11.57
CA ILE A 159 -24.63 18.53 -11.04
C ILE A 159 -24.48 18.32 -9.52
N TRP A 160 -25.55 18.29 -8.73
CA TRP A 160 -25.50 18.06 -7.28
C TRP A 160 -26.84 17.54 -6.70
N CYS A 161 -26.93 16.24 -6.37
CA CYS A 161 -28.14 15.59 -5.82
C CYS A 161 -28.61 16.20 -4.48
N THR A 162 -29.79 16.84 -4.42
CA THR A 162 -30.50 17.26 -3.18
C THR A 162 -31.06 16.04 -2.44
N SER A 163 -30.87 15.77 -1.14
CA SER A 163 -30.71 16.58 0.09
C SER A 163 -29.73 15.89 1.05
N ASP A 164 -28.87 16.64 1.75
CA ASP A 164 -27.64 16.15 2.44
C ASP A 164 -26.57 15.50 1.53
N CYS A 165 -26.87 15.45 0.23
CA CYS A 165 -26.05 15.41 -0.97
C CYS A 165 -24.91 14.39 -1.04
N LEU A 166 -25.33 13.12 -0.95
CA LEU A 166 -24.61 12.00 -1.55
C LEU A 166 -24.49 12.22 -3.06
N CYS A 167 -23.30 12.00 -3.62
CA CYS A 167 -23.07 11.96 -5.06
C CYS A 167 -23.73 10.71 -5.66
N ASP A 168 -23.83 10.68 -6.99
CA ASP A 168 -24.00 9.40 -7.67
C ASP A 168 -22.84 8.46 -7.32
N TYR A 169 -23.08 7.15 -7.46
CA TYR A 169 -22.04 6.16 -7.21
C TYR A 169 -20.88 6.40 -8.17
N SER A 170 -19.67 6.38 -7.62
CA SER A 170 -18.43 6.50 -8.37
C SER A 170 -17.53 5.32 -8.04
N GLU A 171 -16.67 5.02 -8.99
CA GLU A 171 -15.59 4.04 -8.85
C GLU A 171 -14.24 4.75 -8.94
N LEU A 172 -13.25 4.20 -8.25
CA LEU A 172 -11.90 4.73 -8.25
C LEU A 172 -10.89 3.59 -8.15
N TYR A 173 -10.07 3.44 -9.18
CA TYR A 173 -8.91 2.55 -9.22
C TYR A 173 -7.66 3.39 -8.98
N THR A 174 -6.95 3.17 -7.86
CA THR A 174 -5.83 4.04 -7.47
C THR A 174 -4.94 3.46 -6.36
N ALA A 175 -3.75 4.04 -6.17
CA ALA A 175 -2.85 3.70 -5.07
C ALA A 175 -3.25 4.42 -3.77
N VAL A 176 -3.07 3.74 -2.62
CA VAL A 176 -3.27 4.36 -1.30
C VAL A 176 -1.95 4.76 -0.62
N PRO A 177 -1.88 5.90 0.10
CA PRO A 177 -0.65 6.31 0.79
C PRO A 177 -0.20 5.34 1.90
N SER A 178 -1.16 4.66 2.53
CA SER A 178 -0.88 3.69 3.60
C SER A 178 -2.03 2.71 3.80
N ARG A 179 -1.83 1.44 3.50
CA ARG A 179 -2.86 0.40 3.71
C ARG A 179 -3.45 0.34 5.14
N PRO A 180 -2.64 0.37 6.23
CA PRO A 180 -3.21 0.23 7.58
C PRO A 180 -3.87 1.49 8.13
N PHE A 181 -3.41 2.68 7.74
CA PHE A 181 -3.82 3.95 8.37
C PHE A 181 -4.65 4.86 7.45
N PHE A 182 -4.43 4.76 6.14
CA PHE A 182 -5.07 5.56 5.11
C PHE A 182 -5.45 4.68 3.90
N PRO A 183 -6.38 3.71 4.06
CA PRO A 183 -6.93 2.96 2.93
C PRO A 183 -7.96 3.83 2.18
N ARG A 184 -7.54 5.04 1.83
CA ARG A 184 -8.36 6.08 1.24
C ARG A 184 -7.51 7.06 0.45
N GLU A 185 -8.11 7.69 -0.53
CA GLU A 185 -7.38 8.18 -1.68
C GLU A 185 -7.20 9.70 -1.61
N PHE A 186 -5.99 10.18 -1.88
CA PHE A 186 -5.66 11.60 -1.84
C PHE A 186 -5.18 12.08 -3.20
N LEU A 187 -5.88 13.07 -3.77
CA LEU A 187 -5.64 13.58 -5.11
C LEU A 187 -4.20 14.09 -5.30
N TRP A 188 -3.64 14.74 -4.27
CA TRP A 188 -2.30 15.33 -4.37
C TRP A 188 -1.18 14.31 -4.12
N ASP A 189 -1.39 13.29 -3.28
CA ASP A 189 -0.47 12.16 -3.13
C ASP A 189 -0.37 11.36 -4.45
N GLU A 190 -1.49 11.23 -5.16
CA GLU A 190 -1.55 10.39 -6.35
C GLU A 190 -0.59 10.82 -7.45
N GLY A 191 -0.43 12.12 -7.69
CA GLY A 191 0.56 12.60 -8.66
C GLY A 191 1.98 12.11 -8.36
N PHE A 192 2.36 11.93 -7.09
CA PHE A 192 3.66 11.40 -6.71
C PHE A 192 3.74 9.87 -6.84
N HIS A 193 2.66 9.14 -6.52
CA HIS A 193 2.58 7.70 -6.79
C HIS A 193 2.81 7.42 -8.27
N GLN A 194 2.15 8.20 -9.12
CA GLN A 194 2.19 8.00 -10.56
C GLN A 194 3.56 8.24 -11.17
N LEU A 195 4.40 9.15 -10.62
CA LEU A 195 5.80 9.32 -11.03
C LEU A 195 6.63 8.03 -10.97
N LEU A 196 6.26 7.09 -10.10
CA LEU A 196 6.93 5.79 -9.98
C LEU A 196 6.19 4.70 -10.77
N ILE A 197 4.85 4.72 -10.75
CA ILE A 197 4.02 3.70 -11.42
C ILE A 197 4.19 3.78 -12.94
N TRP A 198 4.21 4.99 -13.54
CA TRP A 198 4.33 5.14 -15.00
C TRP A 198 5.66 4.58 -15.54
N CYS A 199 6.74 4.68 -14.74
CA CYS A 199 8.04 4.11 -15.07
C CYS A 199 8.02 2.58 -15.13
N CYS A 200 7.05 1.95 -14.46
CA CYS A 200 6.90 0.50 -14.39
C CYS A 200 5.87 -0.01 -15.39
N ASP A 201 4.71 0.62 -15.45
CA ASP A 201 3.63 0.30 -16.38
C ASP A 201 2.79 1.55 -16.69
N ILE A 202 2.87 2.02 -17.93
CA ILE A 202 2.13 3.19 -18.40
C ILE A 202 0.61 2.94 -18.48
N HIS A 203 0.16 1.71 -18.71
CA HIS A 203 -1.26 1.40 -18.81
C HIS A 203 -1.93 1.51 -17.45
N ILE A 204 -1.30 0.95 -16.40
CA ILE A 204 -1.76 1.13 -15.02
C ILE A 204 -1.84 2.62 -14.66
N CYS A 205 -0.82 3.39 -15.04
CA CYS A 205 -0.79 4.82 -14.77
C CYS A 205 -1.95 5.57 -15.45
N LEU A 206 -2.18 5.32 -16.73
CA LEU A 206 -3.25 5.96 -17.49
C LEU A 206 -4.63 5.54 -17.00
N ASP A 207 -4.83 4.28 -16.61
CA ASP A 207 -6.08 3.81 -16.03
C ASP A 207 -6.39 4.54 -14.71
N ILE A 208 -5.40 4.69 -13.83
CA ILE A 208 -5.57 5.40 -12.56
C ILE A 208 -5.84 6.89 -12.78
N ILE A 209 -5.08 7.56 -13.67
CA ILE A 209 -5.34 8.97 -14.00
C ILE A 209 -6.74 9.14 -14.59
N GLY A 210 -7.19 8.21 -15.44
CA GLY A 210 -8.53 8.19 -16.01
C GLY A 210 -9.61 8.19 -14.93
N HIS A 211 -9.53 7.25 -13.98
CA HIS A 211 -10.49 7.16 -12.88
C HIS A 211 -10.53 8.43 -12.02
N TRP A 212 -9.38 9.07 -11.75
CA TRP A 212 -9.37 10.35 -11.03
C TRP A 212 -10.02 11.49 -11.81
N LEU A 213 -9.84 11.52 -13.13
CA LEU A 213 -10.45 12.54 -13.99
C LEU A 213 -11.97 12.32 -14.17
N ASP A 214 -12.45 11.08 -14.10
CA ASP A 214 -13.88 10.77 -14.15
C ASP A 214 -14.65 11.29 -12.92
N LEU A 215 -13.94 11.55 -11.81
CA LEU A 215 -14.50 12.19 -10.61
C LEU A 215 -14.65 13.71 -10.74
N MET A 216 -14.21 14.30 -11.85
CA MET A 216 -14.27 15.74 -12.09
C MET A 216 -15.71 16.18 -12.35
N ASN A 217 -16.18 17.15 -11.57
CA ASN A 217 -17.48 17.75 -11.81
C ASN A 217 -17.46 18.73 -13.00
N VAL A 218 -18.63 19.23 -13.37
CA VAL A 218 -18.80 20.19 -14.48
C VAL A 218 -18.04 21.53 -14.30
N TYR A 219 -17.58 21.82 -13.09
CA TYR A 219 -16.79 23.01 -12.76
C TYR A 219 -15.29 22.76 -12.76
N GLY A 220 -14.84 21.54 -13.10
CA GLY A 220 -13.43 21.17 -13.11
C GLY A 220 -12.87 20.82 -11.73
N TRP A 221 -13.72 20.64 -10.72
CA TRP A 221 -13.29 20.30 -9.36
C TRP A 221 -13.35 18.79 -9.15
N ILE A 222 -12.31 18.26 -8.51
CA ILE A 222 -12.18 16.87 -8.05
C ILE A 222 -12.03 16.91 -6.52
N PRO A 223 -12.77 16.09 -5.75
CA PRO A 223 -12.59 16.01 -4.31
C PRO A 223 -11.16 15.56 -3.95
N GLY A 224 -10.58 16.24 -2.96
CA GLY A 224 -9.20 16.01 -2.54
C GLY A 224 -8.96 14.69 -1.84
N GLU A 225 -9.92 14.28 -1.03
CA GLU A 225 -9.95 13.00 -0.36
C GLU A 225 -11.21 12.26 -0.83
N GLN A 226 -11.04 11.01 -1.25
CA GLN A 226 -12.13 10.14 -1.65
C GLN A 226 -12.42 9.18 -0.51
N ILE A 227 -13.71 9.05 -0.17
CA ILE A 227 -14.19 8.18 0.90
C ILE A 227 -15.36 7.39 0.35
N LEU A 228 -15.04 6.33 -0.39
CA LEU A 228 -16.01 5.52 -1.11
C LEU A 228 -16.28 4.21 -0.37
N GLY A 229 -17.54 3.96 -0.03
CA GLY A 229 -17.98 2.70 0.59
C GLY A 229 -17.81 2.65 2.11
N ALA A 230 -18.34 1.58 2.71
CA ALA A 230 -18.43 1.45 4.17
C ALA A 230 -17.06 1.24 4.84
N GLU A 231 -16.13 0.59 4.14
CA GLU A 231 -14.78 0.34 4.66
C GLU A 231 -14.00 1.65 4.86
N ALA A 232 -13.92 2.49 3.82
CA ALA A 232 -13.30 3.81 3.91
C ALA A 232 -13.98 4.67 4.98
N LEU A 233 -15.32 4.71 5.02
CA LEU A 233 -16.09 5.46 6.02
C LEU A 233 -15.79 5.02 7.47
N SER A 234 -15.51 3.73 7.70
CA SER A 234 -15.21 3.22 9.05
C SER A 234 -13.89 3.73 9.63
N LYS A 235 -13.01 4.26 8.77
CA LYS A 235 -11.65 4.72 9.11
C LYS A 235 -11.51 6.25 9.15
N VAL A 236 -12.59 6.99 8.85
CA VAL A 236 -12.57 8.44 8.71
C VAL A 236 -13.47 9.08 9.77
N PRO A 237 -12.94 10.01 10.60
CA PRO A 237 -13.78 10.81 11.48
C PRO A 237 -14.85 11.57 10.68
N VAL A 238 -16.07 11.63 11.21
CA VAL A 238 -17.26 12.12 10.48
C VAL A 238 -17.10 13.55 9.93
N GLU A 239 -16.29 14.37 10.60
CA GLU A 239 -15.95 15.73 10.22
C GLU A 239 -15.15 15.83 8.91
N PHE A 240 -14.38 14.80 8.54
CA PHE A 240 -13.56 14.78 7.32
C PHE A 240 -14.25 14.08 6.14
N VAL A 241 -15.38 13.39 6.38
CA VAL A 241 -16.11 12.67 5.32
C VAL A 241 -16.69 13.65 4.29
N ARG A 242 -17.15 14.83 4.73
CA ARG A 242 -17.78 15.81 3.85
C ARG A 242 -16.71 16.63 3.11
N GLN A 243 -16.69 16.51 1.79
CA GLN A 243 -15.79 17.26 0.92
C GLN A 243 -16.40 18.62 0.56
N HIS A 244 -15.54 19.62 0.36
CA HIS A 244 -15.95 21.00 0.10
C HIS A 244 -15.46 21.48 -1.27
N PRO A 245 -16.35 21.82 -2.22
CA PRO A 245 -15.97 22.30 -3.56
C PRO A 245 -15.18 23.62 -3.57
N THR A 246 -15.19 24.36 -2.46
CA THR A 246 -14.38 25.57 -2.26
C THR A 246 -12.91 25.26 -1.97
N ASN A 247 -12.57 24.00 -1.66
CA ASN A 247 -11.24 23.58 -1.28
C ASN A 247 -10.55 22.94 -2.48
N GLY A 248 -9.40 23.48 -2.86
CA GLY A 248 -8.52 22.90 -3.88
C GLY A 248 -7.42 22.04 -3.26
N ASN A 249 -6.75 21.25 -4.10
CA ASN A 249 -5.56 20.48 -3.75
C ASN A 249 -4.43 20.81 -4.75
N PRO A 250 -3.15 20.65 -4.36
CA PRO A 250 -2.05 20.79 -5.29
C PRO A 250 -2.26 19.90 -6.53
N PRO A 251 -2.13 20.44 -7.75
CA PRO A 251 -2.47 19.73 -8.99
C PRO A 251 -1.33 18.79 -9.43
N THR A 252 -0.97 17.83 -8.58
CA THR A 252 0.23 16.99 -8.76
C THR A 252 0.10 15.98 -9.90
N LEU A 253 -1.11 15.61 -10.33
CA LEU A 253 -1.33 14.78 -11.53
C LEU A 253 -0.69 15.40 -12.79
N PHE A 254 -0.57 16.72 -12.86
CA PHE A 254 0.13 17.37 -13.98
C PHE A 254 1.64 17.12 -14.00
N LEU A 255 2.24 16.74 -12.87
CA LEU A 255 3.66 16.36 -12.83
C LEU A 255 3.90 15.12 -13.69
N VAL A 256 3.10 14.06 -13.48
CA VAL A 256 3.22 12.83 -14.25
C VAL A 256 2.72 12.99 -15.68
N LEU A 257 1.64 13.74 -15.93
CA LEU A 257 1.17 13.98 -17.30
C LEU A 257 2.23 14.68 -18.15
N ARG A 258 2.92 15.67 -17.58
CA ARG A 258 4.06 16.32 -18.24
C ARG A 258 5.18 15.33 -18.52
N ASP A 259 5.51 14.49 -17.55
CA ASP A 259 6.61 13.54 -17.67
C ASP A 259 6.34 12.50 -18.76
N VAL A 260 5.12 11.95 -18.80
CA VAL A 260 4.65 11.02 -19.83
C VAL A 260 4.67 11.67 -21.21
N ILE A 261 4.13 12.88 -21.37
CA ILE A 261 4.09 13.59 -22.65
C ILE A 261 5.50 13.93 -23.16
N CYS A 262 6.42 14.30 -22.28
CA CYS A 262 7.79 14.66 -22.67
C CYS A 262 8.72 13.47 -22.87
N SER A 263 8.33 12.26 -22.42
CA SER A 263 9.14 11.04 -22.53
C SER A 263 8.73 10.12 -23.69
N ILE A 264 7.64 10.45 -24.39
CA ILE A 264 7.19 9.83 -25.65
C ILE A 264 7.70 10.66 -26.83
#